data_AF-A0A1F5N863-F1
#
_entry.id   AF-A0A1F5N863-F1
#
_cell.length_a   1.000
_cell.length_b   1.000
_cell.length_c   1.000
_cell.angle_alpha   90.00
_cell.angle_beta   90.00
_cell.angle_gamma   90.00
#
_symmetry.space_group_name_H-M   'P 1'
#
loop_
_entity.id
_entity.type
_entity.pdbx_description
1 polymer ?
#
loop_
_entity_poly.entity_id
_entity_poly.type
_entity_poly.pdbx_seq_one_letter_code
_entity_poly.pdbx_strand_id
1 'polypeptide(L)'
;MKKIFIPIVSGLVVAILVTTNLVSAANLSQAISTLPSDEEWSIMARAVVGQNSGATYLRSPISDGVATDYEKRILAITAIGENPSTFGSENFVAKLEGFFDGNQIGDAQLLNDDIFGVLALASAGISDNAVSKSRQFILSHQNSDGGWGYATGIGSDSNMTAMAIAALSHTGSVPSNAFNYLSSTQHSSGGYGFIPGQTPDGASTAWVVMGLNSANRTVPSNAIQFLDSLQTSNGSFKWKPTDATGSGLVTAYAVIALSGHGIPVKITTNPTPPPPPIPTPSPAPNPAPTPAPSPAPSPTPSPSPSPAPSPSPSPAPSPTPPPISNQVHITITFPGNYIINSNIPYSSNLSVLQSLVAASDQINLLYEIKQTGLGQFVYSIDGYKPTGTSGWQYAVNGSAPDVGAADYILSNQDHVQWFFGSPGSTPY
;
A
#
# COMPACT_ATOMS: atom_id res chain seq x y z
N MET A 1 -1.67 52.55 -53.26
CA MET A 1 -1.70 52.33 -51.80
C MET A 1 -1.08 50.96 -51.52
N LYS A 2 0.15 50.91 -50.97
CA LYS A 2 0.81 49.65 -50.58
C LYS A 2 0.29 49.25 -49.20
N LYS A 3 -0.31 48.07 -49.06
CA LYS A 3 -0.71 47.51 -47.77
C LYS A 3 0.52 46.97 -47.06
N ILE A 4 0.82 47.52 -45.89
CA ILE A 4 1.90 47.08 -45.00
C ILE A 4 1.36 45.90 -44.18
N PHE A 5 2.03 44.76 -44.26
CA PHE A 5 1.82 43.62 -43.38
C PHE A 5 2.68 43.82 -42.12
N ILE A 6 2.06 43.85 -40.95
CA ILE A 6 2.74 43.81 -39.64
C ILE A 6 2.57 42.40 -39.09
N PRO A 7 3.64 41.63 -38.84
CA PRO A 7 3.50 40.34 -38.19
C PRO A 7 3.21 40.55 -36.70
N ILE A 8 2.16 39.92 -36.21
CA ILE A 8 1.88 39.80 -34.78
C ILE A 8 2.92 38.84 -34.21
N VAL A 9 3.86 39.36 -33.44
CA VAL A 9 4.76 38.56 -32.62
C VAL A 9 3.94 38.06 -31.44
N SER A 10 3.60 36.77 -31.45
CA SER A 10 3.01 36.08 -30.31
C SER A 10 3.94 36.21 -29.11
N GLY A 11 3.53 37.01 -28.12
CA GLY A 11 4.22 37.13 -26.85
C GLY A 11 4.26 35.79 -26.15
N LEU A 12 5.47 35.26 -25.95
CA LEU A 12 5.74 34.15 -25.07
C LEU A 12 5.30 34.55 -23.66
N VAL A 13 4.15 34.03 -23.19
CA VAL A 13 3.81 34.06 -21.77
C VAL A 13 4.79 33.12 -21.08
N VAL A 14 5.89 33.69 -20.59
CA VAL A 14 6.74 33.01 -19.60
C VAL A 14 5.89 32.90 -18.35
N ALA A 15 5.28 31.74 -18.14
CA ALA A 15 4.78 31.36 -16.83
C ALA A 15 5.99 31.34 -15.89
N ILE A 16 6.17 32.42 -15.15
CA ILE A 16 7.09 32.44 -14.01
C ILE A 16 6.46 31.46 -13.02
N LEU A 17 6.94 30.21 -13.01
CA LEU A 17 6.74 29.32 -11.87
C LEU A 17 7.36 30.04 -10.68
N VAL A 18 6.53 30.64 -9.84
CA VAL A 18 6.93 30.99 -8.49
C VAL A 18 7.06 29.66 -7.76
N THR A 19 8.21 29.00 -7.89
CA THR A 19 8.57 27.93 -6.97
C THR A 19 8.75 28.62 -5.62
N THR A 20 7.73 28.56 -4.78
CA THR A 20 7.96 28.72 -3.34
C THR A 20 8.94 27.63 -2.98
N ASN A 21 10.23 27.95 -2.91
CA ASN A 21 11.24 27.00 -2.48
C ASN A 21 10.78 26.49 -1.11
N LEU A 22 10.43 25.20 -1.02
CA LEU A 22 10.28 24.55 0.27
C LEU A 22 11.62 24.73 1.00
N VAL A 23 11.63 25.53 2.06
CA VAL A 23 12.82 25.70 2.89
C VAL A 23 12.68 24.73 4.06
N SER A 24 13.12 23.48 3.84
CA SER A 24 13.30 22.50 4.91
C SER A 24 14.66 22.71 5.58
N ALA A 25 14.70 22.58 6.92
CA ALA A 25 15.94 22.59 7.70
C ALA A 25 16.58 21.20 7.80
N ALA A 26 15.90 20.14 7.37
CA ALA A 26 16.37 18.77 7.51
C ALA A 26 17.58 18.45 6.63
N ASN A 27 18.47 17.60 7.15
CA ASN A 27 19.59 17.06 6.40
C ASN A 27 19.16 15.83 5.60
N LEU A 28 18.61 16.05 4.40
CA LEU A 28 18.10 14.95 3.55
C LEU A 28 19.21 13.98 3.12
N SER A 29 20.42 14.48 2.88
CA SER A 29 21.59 13.65 2.53
C SER A 29 21.96 12.68 3.64
N GLN A 30 21.84 13.08 4.91
CA GLN A 30 22.05 12.18 6.04
C GLN A 30 20.88 11.20 6.17
N ALA A 31 19.64 11.64 5.98
CA ALA A 31 18.45 10.81 6.06
C ALA A 31 18.51 9.61 5.09
N ILE A 32 18.84 9.85 3.82
CA ILE A 32 18.92 8.77 2.83
C ILE A 32 20.02 7.74 3.13
N SER A 33 21.06 8.09 3.91
CA SER A 33 22.11 7.15 4.32
C SER A 33 21.63 6.10 5.31
N THR A 34 20.48 6.33 5.96
CA THR A 34 19.86 5.41 6.93
C THR A 34 18.92 4.40 6.28
N LEU A 35 18.62 4.57 4.99
CA LEU A 35 17.61 3.79 4.27
C LEU A 35 18.21 2.52 3.64
N PRO A 36 17.47 1.39 3.65
CA PRO A 36 17.90 0.17 2.96
C PRO A 36 18.05 0.39 1.44
N SER A 37 18.92 -0.39 0.81
CA SER A 37 19.22 -0.26 -0.63
C SER A 37 18.23 -1.03 -1.52
N ASP A 38 17.46 -1.94 -0.95
CA ASP A 38 16.61 -2.95 -1.61
C ASP A 38 15.12 -2.78 -1.27
N GLU A 39 14.66 -1.52 -1.20
CA GLU A 39 13.27 -1.19 -0.93
C GLU A 39 12.84 0.02 -1.79
N GLU A 40 11.68 -0.09 -2.46
CA GLU A 40 11.20 0.87 -3.45
C GLU A 40 11.01 2.30 -2.91
N TRP A 41 10.43 2.51 -1.73
CA TRP A 41 10.29 3.85 -1.13
C TRP A 41 11.65 4.48 -0.84
N SER A 42 12.58 3.67 -0.35
CA SER A 42 13.96 4.08 -0.11
C SER A 42 14.66 4.50 -1.41
N ILE A 43 14.41 3.79 -2.51
CA ILE A 43 14.93 4.14 -3.83
C ILE A 43 14.30 5.43 -4.36
N MET A 44 12.98 5.63 -4.20
CA MET A 44 12.31 6.89 -4.55
C MET A 44 12.86 8.08 -3.75
N ALA A 45 13.09 7.91 -2.45
CA ALA A 45 13.70 8.93 -1.59
C ALA A 45 15.14 9.27 -2.00
N ARG A 46 15.90 8.31 -2.51
CA ARG A 46 17.23 8.59 -3.09
C ARG A 46 17.15 9.30 -4.43
N ALA A 47 16.17 8.94 -5.27
CA ALA A 47 15.97 9.54 -6.58
C ALA A 47 15.70 11.06 -6.49
N VAL A 48 14.92 11.52 -5.51
CA VAL A 48 14.63 12.96 -5.34
C VAL A 48 15.87 13.81 -5.00
N VAL A 49 16.93 13.19 -4.49
CA VAL A 49 18.24 13.85 -4.24
C VAL A 49 19.30 13.47 -5.28
N GLY A 50 18.87 12.90 -6.42
CA GLY A 50 19.74 12.57 -7.55
C GLY A 50 20.59 11.31 -7.38
N GLN A 51 20.23 10.42 -6.44
CA GLN A 51 20.91 9.14 -6.24
C GLN A 51 20.10 7.96 -6.76
N ASN A 52 20.77 7.03 -7.44
CA ASN A 52 20.15 5.83 -8.05
C ASN A 52 20.63 4.51 -7.40
N SER A 53 21.20 4.56 -6.19
CA SER A 53 21.61 3.34 -5.50
C SER A 53 20.39 2.47 -5.15
N GLY A 54 20.52 1.16 -5.40
CA GLY A 54 19.42 0.20 -5.31
C GLY A 54 18.73 -0.11 -6.64
N ALA A 55 19.04 0.59 -7.74
CA ALA A 55 18.38 0.37 -9.04
C ALA A 55 18.42 -1.09 -9.55
N THR A 56 19.46 -1.86 -9.22
CA THR A 56 19.55 -3.28 -9.59
C THR A 56 18.44 -4.12 -8.95
N TYR A 57 18.03 -3.81 -7.71
CA TYR A 57 16.93 -4.51 -7.03
C TYR A 57 15.63 -4.43 -7.84
N LEU A 58 15.35 -3.26 -8.42
CA LEU A 58 14.15 -3.01 -9.22
C LEU A 58 14.09 -3.83 -10.53
N ARG A 59 15.19 -4.44 -10.96
CA ARG A 59 15.21 -5.31 -12.15
C ARG A 59 14.64 -6.70 -11.89
N SER A 60 14.59 -7.13 -10.63
CA SER A 60 14.15 -8.47 -10.24
C SER A 60 12.65 -8.64 -10.51
N PRO A 61 12.19 -9.83 -10.94
CA PRO A 61 10.77 -10.06 -11.18
C PRO A 61 10.01 -10.05 -9.85
N ILE A 62 8.71 -9.82 -9.91
CA ILE A 62 7.79 -9.98 -8.79
C ILE A 62 7.08 -11.33 -8.96
N SER A 63 7.27 -12.25 -8.01
CA SER A 63 6.61 -13.57 -8.00
C SER A 63 5.29 -13.49 -7.25
N ASP A 64 4.20 -13.96 -7.87
CA ASP A 64 2.86 -14.02 -7.27
C ASP A 64 2.37 -12.67 -6.70
N GLY A 65 2.79 -11.57 -7.34
CA GLY A 65 2.50 -10.22 -6.88
C GLY A 65 1.05 -9.80 -7.08
N VAL A 66 0.60 -8.89 -6.24
CA VAL A 66 -0.67 -8.17 -6.40
C VAL A 66 -0.44 -6.81 -7.10
N ALA A 67 -1.52 -6.13 -7.49
CA ALA A 67 -1.43 -4.86 -8.21
C ALA A 67 -0.50 -3.84 -7.52
N THR A 68 -0.61 -3.72 -6.19
CA THR A 68 0.19 -2.78 -5.37
C THR A 68 1.69 -3.05 -5.39
N ASP A 69 2.12 -4.30 -5.60
CA ASP A 69 3.55 -4.62 -5.75
C ASP A 69 4.10 -4.04 -7.06
N TYR A 70 3.35 -4.20 -8.15
CA TYR A 70 3.71 -3.66 -9.46
C TYR A 70 3.64 -2.14 -9.49
N GLU A 71 2.64 -1.54 -8.85
CA GLU A 71 2.48 -0.08 -8.74
C GLU A 71 3.69 0.57 -8.05
N LYS A 72 4.06 0.06 -6.87
CA LYS A 72 5.21 0.56 -6.13
C LYS A 72 6.51 0.40 -6.92
N ARG A 73 6.66 -0.74 -7.62
CA ARG A 73 7.81 -1.01 -8.50
C ARG A 73 7.89 -0.03 -9.67
N ILE A 74 6.78 0.22 -10.35
CA ILE A 74 6.69 1.17 -11.47
C ILE A 74 7.07 2.57 -10.99
N LEU A 75 6.48 3.03 -9.88
CA LEU A 75 6.79 4.34 -9.30
C LEU A 75 8.30 4.50 -9.02
N ALA A 76 8.93 3.49 -8.40
CA ALA A 76 10.36 3.51 -8.13
C ALA A 76 11.25 3.51 -9.39
N ILE A 77 10.89 2.73 -10.42
CA ILE A 77 11.61 2.71 -11.70
C ILE A 77 11.50 4.08 -12.39
N THR A 78 10.31 4.66 -12.42
CA THR A 78 10.10 5.97 -13.04
C THR A 78 10.80 7.09 -12.26
N ALA A 79 10.90 6.98 -10.93
CA ALA A 79 11.60 7.95 -10.09
C ALA A 79 13.08 8.07 -10.46
N ILE A 80 13.75 6.94 -10.75
CA ILE A 80 15.14 6.94 -11.24
C ILE A 80 15.28 7.29 -12.73
N GLY A 81 14.16 7.58 -13.41
CA GLY A 81 14.12 8.01 -14.82
C GLY A 81 14.16 6.88 -15.84
N GLU A 82 13.89 5.65 -15.41
CA GLU A 82 13.95 4.45 -16.24
C GLU A 82 12.56 4.04 -16.72
N ASN A 83 12.49 3.29 -17.81
CA ASN A 83 11.20 2.84 -18.38
C ASN A 83 10.74 1.52 -17.73
N PRO A 84 9.63 1.50 -16.97
CA PRO A 84 9.14 0.30 -16.29
C PRO A 84 8.69 -0.83 -17.23
N SER A 85 8.49 -0.56 -18.52
CA SER A 85 8.17 -1.59 -19.52
C SER A 85 9.38 -2.37 -20.00
N THR A 86 10.60 -1.83 -19.85
CA THR A 86 11.83 -2.40 -20.43
C THR A 86 13.01 -2.47 -19.46
N PHE A 87 12.92 -1.82 -18.28
CA PHE A 87 14.01 -1.76 -17.32
C PHE A 87 14.21 -3.10 -16.59
N GLY A 88 13.11 -3.78 -16.28
CA GLY A 88 13.12 -5.03 -15.53
C GLY A 88 13.40 -6.27 -16.35
N SER A 89 13.42 -7.41 -15.64
CA SER A 89 13.33 -8.75 -16.25
C SER A 89 11.93 -9.05 -16.81
N GLU A 90 10.94 -8.23 -16.48
CA GLU A 90 9.58 -8.30 -17.00
C GLU A 90 9.04 -6.90 -17.31
N ASN A 91 7.99 -6.83 -18.13
CA ASN A 91 7.25 -5.60 -18.40
C ASN A 91 6.28 -5.35 -17.25
N PHE A 92 6.70 -4.54 -16.26
CA PHE A 92 5.90 -4.29 -15.06
C PHE A 92 4.60 -3.52 -15.37
N VAL A 93 4.60 -2.66 -16.38
CA VAL A 93 3.40 -1.96 -16.85
C VAL A 93 2.36 -2.96 -17.35
N ALA A 94 2.76 -3.86 -18.25
CA ALA A 94 1.85 -4.87 -18.79
C ALA A 94 1.34 -5.83 -17.70
N LYS A 95 2.14 -6.07 -16.64
CA LYS A 95 1.71 -6.83 -15.46
C LYS A 95 0.62 -6.08 -14.69
N LEU A 96 0.80 -4.79 -14.44
CA LEU A 96 -0.21 -3.95 -13.77
C LEU A 96 -1.50 -3.85 -14.61
N GLU A 97 -1.38 -3.60 -15.90
CA GLU A 97 -2.54 -3.55 -16.82
C GLU A 97 -3.32 -4.88 -16.85
N GLY A 98 -2.66 -6.00 -16.53
CA GLY A 98 -3.32 -7.31 -16.39
C GLY A 98 -4.31 -7.39 -15.22
N PHE A 99 -4.23 -6.48 -14.24
CA PHE A 99 -5.20 -6.38 -13.13
C PHE A 99 -6.41 -5.49 -13.45
N PHE A 100 -6.44 -4.85 -14.62
CA PHE A 100 -7.57 -4.03 -15.03
C PHE A 100 -8.75 -4.92 -15.47
N ASP A 101 -9.88 -4.82 -14.77
CA ASP A 101 -11.07 -5.66 -15.01
C ASP A 101 -12.05 -5.07 -16.03
N GLY A 102 -11.73 -3.90 -16.61
CA GLY A 102 -12.61 -3.11 -17.48
C GLY A 102 -13.26 -1.91 -16.78
N ASN A 103 -13.27 -1.87 -15.45
CA ASN A 103 -13.81 -0.81 -14.61
C ASN A 103 -12.79 -0.21 -13.64
N GLN A 104 -11.92 -1.03 -13.06
CA GLN A 104 -10.94 -0.65 -12.04
C GLN A 104 -9.70 -1.56 -12.08
N ILE A 105 -8.61 -1.16 -11.41
CA ILE A 105 -7.36 -1.91 -11.32
C ILE A 105 -7.30 -2.61 -9.96
N GLY A 106 -7.22 -3.95 -9.97
CA GLY A 106 -7.06 -4.73 -8.75
C GLY A 106 -8.38 -5.28 -8.21
N ASP A 107 -8.61 -5.15 -6.90
CA ASP A 107 -9.78 -5.65 -6.20
C ASP A 107 -10.83 -4.54 -6.05
N ALA A 108 -12.03 -4.77 -6.57
CA ALA A 108 -13.13 -3.82 -6.49
C ALA A 108 -13.60 -3.49 -5.05
N GLN A 109 -13.13 -4.22 -4.03
CA GLN A 109 -13.36 -3.88 -2.62
C GLN A 109 -12.34 -2.87 -2.09
N LEU A 110 -11.17 -2.73 -2.72
CA LEU A 110 -10.12 -1.80 -2.35
C LEU A 110 -10.25 -0.49 -3.15
N LEU A 111 -9.62 0.57 -2.64
CA LEU A 111 -9.41 1.82 -3.37
C LEU A 111 -7.93 2.14 -3.54
N ASN A 112 -7.08 1.55 -2.70
CA ASN A 112 -5.66 1.79 -2.69
C ASN A 112 -4.97 1.37 -3.99
N ASP A 113 -5.32 0.20 -4.52
CA ASP A 113 -4.84 -0.30 -5.82
C ASP A 113 -5.28 0.59 -7.00
N ASP A 114 -6.51 1.10 -7.02
CA ASP A 114 -6.87 2.09 -8.04
C ASP A 114 -6.08 3.39 -7.93
N ILE A 115 -5.92 3.91 -6.72
CA ILE A 115 -5.19 5.16 -6.46
C ILE A 115 -3.73 5.03 -6.89
N PHE A 116 -3.05 3.96 -6.46
CA PHE A 116 -1.65 3.72 -6.80
C PHE A 116 -1.47 3.21 -8.23
N GLY A 117 -2.45 2.49 -8.78
CA GLY A 117 -2.57 2.11 -10.19
C GLY A 117 -2.57 3.32 -11.11
N VAL A 118 -3.41 4.32 -10.82
CA VAL A 118 -3.42 5.59 -11.56
C VAL A 118 -2.09 6.31 -11.43
N LEU A 119 -1.51 6.39 -10.22
CA LEU A 119 -0.20 7.04 -10.01
C LEU A 119 0.93 6.35 -10.80
N ALA A 120 0.97 5.01 -10.79
CA ALA A 120 1.98 4.21 -11.46
C ALA A 120 1.88 4.31 -12.99
N LEU A 121 0.67 4.15 -13.56
CA LEU A 121 0.48 4.27 -15.00
C LEU A 121 0.76 5.71 -15.47
N ALA A 122 0.30 6.72 -14.72
CA ALA A 122 0.60 8.12 -15.03
C ALA A 122 2.12 8.41 -14.96
N SER A 123 2.86 7.80 -14.01
CA SER A 123 4.32 7.95 -13.92
C SER A 123 5.05 7.35 -15.12
N ALA A 124 4.50 6.28 -15.70
CA ALA A 124 4.98 5.68 -16.94
C ALA A 124 4.58 6.46 -18.21
N GLY A 125 3.83 7.56 -18.06
CA GLY A 125 3.34 8.37 -19.18
C GLY A 125 2.11 7.77 -19.88
N ILE A 126 1.38 6.86 -19.21
CA ILE A 126 0.20 6.18 -19.74
C ILE A 126 -1.06 6.94 -19.30
N SER A 127 -2.01 7.07 -20.22
CA SER A 127 -3.27 7.81 -20.04
C SER A 127 -4.44 7.12 -20.76
N ASP A 128 -4.45 5.80 -20.69
CA ASP A 128 -5.34 4.93 -21.45
C ASP A 128 -6.69 4.69 -20.73
N ASN A 129 -7.43 3.68 -21.19
CA ASN A 129 -8.74 3.37 -20.62
C ASN A 129 -8.65 2.92 -19.16
N ALA A 130 -7.61 2.16 -18.77
CA ALA A 130 -7.42 1.73 -17.38
C ALA A 130 -7.30 2.94 -16.45
N VAL A 131 -6.43 3.91 -16.79
CA VAL A 131 -6.29 5.17 -16.04
C VAL A 131 -7.62 5.92 -15.96
N SER A 132 -8.33 6.06 -17.09
CA SER A 132 -9.58 6.82 -17.12
C SER A 132 -10.70 6.18 -16.27
N LYS A 133 -10.75 4.85 -16.23
CA LYS A 133 -11.77 4.06 -15.54
C LYS A 133 -11.49 3.98 -14.04
N SER A 134 -10.25 3.69 -13.64
CA SER A 134 -9.84 3.77 -12.23
C SER A 134 -9.99 5.18 -11.67
N ARG A 135 -9.69 6.23 -12.44
CA ARG A 135 -10.00 7.61 -12.04
C ARG A 135 -11.49 7.80 -11.74
N GLN A 136 -12.37 7.29 -12.60
CA GLN A 136 -13.81 7.36 -12.39
C GLN A 136 -14.23 6.58 -11.14
N PHE A 137 -13.65 5.41 -10.91
CA PHE A 137 -13.88 4.58 -9.73
C PHE A 137 -13.49 5.30 -8.44
N ILE A 138 -12.32 5.94 -8.39
CA ILE A 138 -11.88 6.76 -7.24
C ILE A 138 -12.90 7.87 -6.97
N LEU A 139 -13.31 8.62 -8.01
CA LEU A 139 -14.27 9.72 -7.84
C LEU A 139 -15.66 9.25 -7.37
N SER A 140 -16.12 8.07 -7.80
CA SER A 140 -17.43 7.55 -7.36
C SER A 140 -17.43 7.04 -5.92
N HIS A 141 -16.26 6.86 -5.31
CA HIS A 141 -16.11 6.37 -3.93
C HIS A 141 -15.53 7.41 -2.97
N GLN A 142 -15.64 8.71 -3.31
CA GLN A 142 -15.37 9.77 -2.34
C GLN A 142 -16.43 9.76 -1.25
N ASN A 143 -16.02 9.79 0.02
CA ASN A 143 -16.94 9.89 1.15
C ASN A 143 -17.57 11.28 1.24
N SER A 144 -18.68 11.40 1.97
CA SER A 144 -19.44 12.66 2.10
C SER A 144 -18.66 13.79 2.79
N ASP A 145 -17.63 13.46 3.58
CA ASP A 145 -16.71 14.40 4.21
C ASP A 145 -15.64 14.93 3.23
N GLY A 146 -15.59 14.39 2.01
CA GLY A 146 -14.65 14.74 0.96
C GLY A 146 -13.37 13.92 0.93
N GLY A 147 -13.15 13.00 1.87
CA GLY A 147 -11.97 12.15 1.88
C GLY A 147 -12.17 10.81 1.17
N TRP A 148 -11.12 9.98 1.24
CA TRP A 148 -11.12 8.56 0.85
C TRP A 148 -10.51 7.73 1.97
N GLY A 149 -10.99 6.50 2.12
CA GLY A 149 -10.37 5.46 2.94
C GLY A 149 -9.60 4.46 2.08
N TYR A 150 -8.96 3.51 2.72
CA TYR A 150 -8.16 2.46 2.07
C TYR A 150 -8.97 1.57 1.10
N ALA A 151 -10.23 1.32 1.46
CA ALA A 151 -11.14 0.43 0.74
C ALA A 151 -12.51 1.08 0.52
N THR A 152 -13.29 0.51 -0.38
CA THR A 152 -14.63 1.01 -0.70
C THR A 152 -15.53 1.00 0.54
N GLY A 153 -16.21 2.13 0.78
CA GLY A 153 -17.09 2.28 1.95
C GLY A 153 -16.38 2.37 3.31
N ILE A 154 -15.05 2.37 3.36
CA ILE A 154 -14.30 2.62 4.59
C ILE A 154 -14.18 4.14 4.83
N GLY A 155 -14.22 4.52 6.10
CA GLY A 155 -14.09 5.91 6.54
C GLY A 155 -12.79 6.54 6.05
N SER A 156 -12.83 7.87 5.85
CA SER A 156 -11.71 8.58 5.28
C SER A 156 -10.52 8.69 6.22
N ASP A 157 -9.33 8.82 5.63
CA ASP A 157 -8.08 9.11 6.33
C ASP A 157 -7.21 10.07 5.51
N SER A 158 -6.24 10.72 6.17
CA SER A 158 -5.39 11.72 5.55
C SER A 158 -4.48 11.14 4.46
N ASN A 159 -4.08 9.88 4.59
CA ASN A 159 -3.07 9.26 3.75
C ASN A 159 -3.69 8.91 2.41
N MET A 160 -4.80 8.17 2.43
CA MET A 160 -5.54 7.80 1.24
C MET A 160 -6.16 9.01 0.57
N THR A 161 -6.65 9.99 1.33
CA THR A 161 -7.12 11.25 0.75
C THR A 161 -5.98 12.00 0.03
N ALA A 162 -4.78 12.06 0.61
CA ALA A 162 -3.64 12.72 -0.02
C ALA A 162 -3.18 12.00 -1.30
N MET A 163 -3.17 10.66 -1.31
CA MET A 163 -2.80 9.91 -2.52
C MET A 163 -3.89 9.93 -3.59
N ALA A 164 -5.18 9.95 -3.20
CA ALA A 164 -6.28 10.18 -4.14
C ALA A 164 -6.15 11.57 -4.79
N ILE A 165 -5.85 12.61 -4.00
CA ILE A 165 -5.55 13.95 -4.53
C ILE A 165 -4.38 13.90 -5.50
N ALA A 166 -3.29 13.18 -5.18
CA ALA A 166 -2.14 13.04 -6.07
C ALA A 166 -2.55 12.36 -7.39
N ALA A 167 -3.20 11.21 -7.33
CA ALA A 167 -3.67 10.45 -8.50
C ALA A 167 -4.60 11.28 -9.41
N LEU A 168 -5.57 11.96 -8.80
CA LEU A 168 -6.53 12.79 -9.52
C LEU A 168 -5.87 14.03 -10.14
N SER A 169 -4.88 14.64 -9.48
CA SER A 169 -4.16 15.81 -10.00
C SER A 169 -3.40 15.53 -11.28
N HIS A 170 -2.93 14.29 -11.48
CA HIS A 170 -2.23 13.87 -12.70
C HIS A 170 -3.18 13.48 -13.84
N THR A 171 -4.47 13.31 -13.57
CA THR A 171 -5.45 12.79 -14.53
C THR A 171 -6.65 13.72 -14.75
N GLY A 172 -6.72 14.85 -14.05
CA GLY A 172 -7.74 15.86 -14.25
C GLY A 172 -7.97 16.76 -13.04
N SER A 173 -9.20 17.23 -12.89
CA SER A 173 -9.60 18.05 -11.73
C SER A 173 -9.80 17.19 -10.48
N VAL A 174 -9.46 17.79 -9.33
CA VAL A 174 -9.67 17.23 -7.99
C VAL A 174 -10.87 17.92 -7.33
N PRO A 175 -11.79 17.18 -6.69
CA PRO A 175 -12.85 17.78 -5.88
C PRO A 175 -12.30 18.69 -4.78
N SER A 176 -12.84 19.90 -4.64
CA SER A 176 -12.31 20.90 -3.69
C SER A 176 -12.50 20.50 -2.22
N ASN A 177 -13.54 19.73 -1.90
CA ASN A 177 -13.81 19.18 -0.57
C ASN A 177 -12.73 18.20 -0.08
N ALA A 178 -11.94 17.59 -0.97
CA ALA A 178 -10.80 16.76 -0.60
C ALA A 178 -9.74 17.55 0.18
N PHE A 179 -9.46 18.78 -0.24
CA PHE A 179 -8.51 19.66 0.46
C PHE A 179 -9.07 20.16 1.80
N ASN A 180 -10.41 20.29 1.91
CA ASN A 180 -11.06 20.62 3.18
C ASN A 180 -10.91 19.47 4.18
N TYR A 181 -11.05 18.22 3.72
CA TYR A 181 -10.81 17.04 4.56
C TYR A 181 -9.37 17.04 5.09
N LEU A 182 -8.35 17.19 4.23
CA LEU A 182 -6.95 17.27 4.68
C LEU A 182 -6.71 18.43 5.66
N SER A 183 -7.32 19.59 5.41
CA SER A 183 -7.20 20.74 6.32
C SER A 183 -7.80 20.43 7.70
N SER A 184 -8.83 19.59 7.79
CA SER A 184 -9.45 19.19 9.05
C SER A 184 -8.61 18.22 9.89
N THR A 185 -7.60 17.58 9.29
CA THR A 185 -6.66 16.71 10.02
C THR A 185 -5.39 17.43 10.48
N GLN A 186 -5.21 18.71 10.12
CA GLN A 186 -4.06 19.51 10.53
C GLN A 186 -4.22 20.02 11.98
N HIS A 187 -3.16 19.92 12.77
CA HIS A 187 -3.11 20.45 14.13
C HIS A 187 -2.33 21.77 14.22
N SER A 188 -2.43 22.45 15.37
CA SER A 188 -1.69 23.68 15.67
C SER A 188 -0.16 23.52 15.64
N SER A 189 0.34 22.30 15.87
CA SER A 189 1.75 21.95 15.70
C SER A 189 2.21 21.96 14.23
N GLY A 190 1.27 22.04 13.28
CA GLY A 190 1.49 21.97 11.84
C GLY A 190 1.42 20.57 11.25
N GLY A 191 1.66 19.53 12.05
CA GLY A 191 1.52 18.13 11.63
C GLY A 191 0.06 17.73 11.39
N TYR A 192 -0.12 16.65 10.62
CA TYR A 192 -1.42 16.06 10.32
C TYR A 192 -1.58 14.74 11.07
N GLY A 193 -2.78 14.54 11.64
CA GLY A 193 -3.20 13.23 12.14
C GLY A 193 -3.82 12.38 11.03
N PHE A 194 -3.86 11.07 11.24
CA PHE A 194 -4.46 10.11 10.31
C PHE A 194 -5.96 10.38 10.06
N ILE A 195 -6.68 10.80 11.10
CA ILE A 195 -8.08 11.26 11.04
C ILE A 195 -8.24 12.58 11.80
N PRO A 196 -9.35 13.34 11.61
CA PRO A 196 -9.58 14.58 12.33
C PRO A 196 -9.52 14.39 13.85
N GLY A 197 -8.69 15.21 14.51
CA GLY A 197 -8.49 15.19 15.96
C GLY A 197 -7.49 14.17 16.49
N GLN A 198 -6.97 13.25 15.66
CA GLN A 198 -5.91 12.34 16.06
C GLN A 198 -4.58 13.10 16.20
N THR A 199 -3.77 12.71 17.20
CA THR A 199 -2.42 13.28 17.36
C THR A 199 -1.59 13.15 16.08
N PRO A 200 -0.94 14.23 15.62
CA PRO A 200 -0.13 14.20 14.41
C PRO A 200 1.04 13.22 14.46
N ASP A 201 1.36 12.66 13.29
CA ASP A 201 2.49 11.77 13.08
C ASP A 201 3.25 12.12 11.79
N GLY A 202 4.46 11.60 11.68
CA GLY A 202 5.37 11.88 10.57
C GLY A 202 4.92 11.28 9.25
N ALA A 203 4.29 10.11 9.24
CA ALA A 203 3.83 9.46 8.02
C ALA A 203 2.67 10.25 7.41
N SER A 204 1.63 10.51 8.20
CA SER A 204 0.45 11.26 7.79
C SER A 204 0.81 12.65 7.30
N THR A 205 1.70 13.34 8.02
CA THR A 205 2.20 14.65 7.59
C THR A 205 2.95 14.57 6.26
N ALA A 206 3.85 13.60 6.08
CA ALA A 206 4.60 13.45 4.83
C ALA A 206 3.69 13.12 3.64
N TRP A 207 2.70 12.23 3.83
CA TRP A 207 1.74 11.88 2.78
C TRP A 207 0.90 13.06 2.36
N VAL A 208 0.40 13.86 3.31
CA VAL A 208 -0.32 15.10 3.01
C VAL A 208 0.55 16.10 2.25
N VAL A 209 1.80 16.31 2.67
CA VAL A 209 2.73 17.20 1.96
C VAL A 209 2.96 16.71 0.52
N MET A 210 3.17 15.40 0.31
CA MET A 210 3.31 14.83 -1.05
C MET A 210 2.04 15.04 -1.88
N GLY A 211 0.84 14.83 -1.32
CA GLY A 211 -0.42 15.07 -2.02
C GLY A 211 -0.63 16.53 -2.41
N LEU A 212 -0.29 17.47 -1.52
CA LEU A 212 -0.33 18.91 -1.81
C LEU A 212 0.69 19.29 -2.89
N ASN A 213 1.90 18.74 -2.85
CA ASN A 213 2.93 18.94 -3.88
C ASN A 213 2.43 18.44 -5.25
N SER A 214 1.87 17.23 -5.34
CA SER A 214 1.30 16.68 -6.59
C SER A 214 0.18 17.56 -7.15
N ALA A 215 -0.62 18.17 -6.28
CA ALA A 215 -1.70 19.09 -6.66
C ALA A 215 -1.24 20.53 -6.94
N ASN A 216 0.07 20.81 -6.90
CA ASN A 216 0.63 22.16 -6.98
C ASN A 216 -0.03 23.15 -5.99
N ARG A 217 -0.36 22.67 -4.79
CA ARG A 217 -0.94 23.47 -3.71
C ARG A 217 0.16 23.95 -2.78
N THR A 218 -0.04 25.13 -2.20
CA THR A 218 0.88 25.65 -1.18
C THR A 218 0.91 24.72 0.02
N VAL A 219 2.09 24.22 0.35
CA VAL A 219 2.32 23.44 1.58
C VAL A 219 2.44 24.38 2.78
N PRO A 220 1.71 24.17 3.89
CA PRO A 220 1.87 24.97 5.09
C PRO A 220 3.29 24.87 5.67
N SER A 221 3.91 26.02 5.95
CA SER A 221 5.29 26.06 6.47
C SER A 221 5.45 25.37 7.83
N ASN A 222 4.41 25.39 8.67
CA ASN A 222 4.40 24.67 9.94
C ASN A 222 4.34 23.14 9.77
N ALA A 223 3.80 22.62 8.66
CA ALA A 223 3.88 21.18 8.35
C ALA A 223 5.31 20.75 8.03
N ILE A 224 6.05 21.60 7.29
CA ILE A 224 7.49 21.41 7.03
C ILE A 224 8.28 21.43 8.34
N GLN A 225 8.03 22.42 9.19
CA GLN A 225 8.67 22.51 10.52
C GLN A 225 8.36 21.30 11.40
N PHE A 226 7.12 20.78 11.34
CA PHE A 226 6.77 19.55 12.06
C PHE A 226 7.63 18.37 11.59
N LEU A 227 7.73 18.13 10.27
CA LEU A 227 8.57 17.06 9.74
C LEU A 227 10.05 17.27 10.08
N ASP A 228 10.58 18.49 9.93
CA ASP A 228 11.96 18.82 10.29
C ASP A 228 12.25 18.47 11.76
N SER A 229 11.28 18.69 12.67
CA SER A 229 11.41 18.37 14.10
C SER A 229 11.49 16.87 14.41
N LEU A 230 11.07 16.01 13.47
CA LEU A 230 11.12 14.56 13.63
C LEU A 230 12.46 13.96 13.23
N GLN A 231 13.37 14.73 12.62
CA GLN A 231 14.69 14.22 12.25
C GLN A 231 15.54 13.96 13.50
N THR A 232 16.02 12.73 13.64
CA THR A 232 16.92 12.31 14.72
C THR A 232 18.38 12.64 14.39
N SER A 233 19.26 12.53 15.38
CA SER A 233 20.69 12.82 15.21
C SER A 233 21.41 11.92 14.21
N ASN A 234 20.91 10.70 13.95
CA ASN A 234 21.46 9.82 12.92
C ASN A 234 20.93 10.13 11.51
N GLY A 235 19.95 11.04 11.38
CA GLY A 235 19.32 11.47 10.12
C GLY A 235 17.96 10.85 9.83
N SER A 236 17.59 9.74 10.48
CA SER A 236 16.28 9.09 10.31
C SER A 236 15.15 9.92 10.93
N PHE A 237 13.92 9.78 10.45
CA PHE A 237 12.74 10.49 10.92
C PHE A 237 11.85 9.59 11.78
N LYS A 238 11.36 10.14 12.89
CA LYS A 238 10.45 9.45 13.83
C LYS A 238 9.05 9.28 13.24
N TRP A 239 8.34 8.23 13.68
CA TRP A 239 6.91 8.09 13.42
C TRP A 239 6.09 9.08 14.26
N LYS A 240 6.25 9.07 15.58
CA LYS A 240 5.68 10.06 16.49
C LYS A 240 6.77 10.97 17.07
N PRO A 241 6.44 12.24 17.43
CA PRO A 241 7.38 13.13 18.10
C PRO A 241 8.04 12.54 19.36
N THR A 242 7.30 11.71 20.10
CA THR A 242 7.73 11.07 21.34
C THR A 242 8.68 9.89 21.16
N ASP A 243 8.85 9.39 19.93
CA ASP A 243 9.65 8.18 19.71
C ASP A 243 11.14 8.45 19.94
N ALA A 244 11.84 7.45 20.47
CA ALA A 244 13.27 7.54 20.72
C ALA A 244 14.11 7.38 19.43
N THR A 245 13.59 6.63 18.46
CA THR A 245 14.28 6.22 17.23
C THR A 245 13.47 6.58 15.99
N GLY A 246 14.15 6.74 14.85
CA GLY A 246 13.49 6.92 13.56
C GLY A 246 12.99 5.61 12.93
N SER A 247 12.08 5.74 11.97
CA SER A 247 11.55 4.68 11.11
C SER A 247 12.08 4.83 9.69
N GLY A 248 12.48 3.73 9.06
CA GLY A 248 12.95 3.74 7.66
C GLY A 248 11.87 4.22 6.69
N LEU A 249 10.62 3.79 6.87
CA LEU A 249 9.50 4.20 6.01
C LEU A 249 9.20 5.70 6.14
N VAL A 250 9.09 6.20 7.37
CA VAL A 250 8.84 7.64 7.59
C VAL A 250 10.00 8.48 7.09
N THR A 251 11.23 7.99 7.22
CA THR A 251 12.41 8.63 6.64
C THR A 251 12.28 8.76 5.12
N ALA A 252 11.87 7.71 4.42
CA ALA A 252 11.68 7.76 2.97
C ALA A 252 10.56 8.75 2.58
N TYR A 253 9.41 8.71 3.26
CA TYR A 253 8.29 9.64 3.00
C TYR A 253 8.68 11.09 3.27
N ALA A 254 9.32 11.37 4.40
CA ALA A 254 9.76 12.70 4.78
C ALA A 254 10.78 13.26 3.78
N VAL A 255 11.72 12.44 3.30
CA VAL A 255 12.68 12.87 2.27
C VAL A 255 11.98 13.28 0.97
N ILE A 256 11.03 12.47 0.48
CA ILE A 256 10.27 12.82 -0.74
C ILE A 256 9.49 14.12 -0.51
N ALA A 257 8.72 14.20 0.58
CA ALA A 257 7.92 15.37 0.94
C ALA A 257 8.75 16.67 1.07
N LEU A 258 9.83 16.62 1.86
CA LEU A 258 10.68 17.78 2.18
C LEU A 258 11.56 18.21 1.01
N SER A 259 11.81 17.33 0.05
CA SER A 259 12.46 17.69 -1.23
C SER A 259 11.55 18.48 -2.18
N GLY A 260 10.28 18.71 -1.80
CA GLY A 260 9.30 19.42 -2.61
C GLY A 260 8.65 18.57 -3.70
N HIS A 261 8.87 17.25 -3.69
CA HIS A 261 8.27 16.34 -4.64
C HIS A 261 6.92 15.82 -4.13
N GLY A 262 6.03 15.52 -5.07
CA GLY A 262 4.84 14.71 -4.84
C GLY A 262 5.05 13.27 -5.30
N ILE A 263 3.94 12.53 -5.46
CA ILE A 263 3.92 11.23 -6.12
C ILE A 263 3.06 11.33 -7.41
N PRO A 264 3.53 10.79 -8.55
CA PRO A 264 4.87 10.23 -8.75
C PRO A 264 5.99 11.27 -8.64
N VAL A 265 7.18 10.81 -8.19
CA VAL A 265 8.39 11.65 -8.10
C VAL A 265 8.79 12.19 -9.47
N LYS A 266 8.64 11.36 -10.51
CA LYS A 266 8.99 11.69 -11.89
C LYS A 266 8.06 10.98 -12.85
N ILE A 267 7.70 11.67 -13.94
CA ILE A 267 6.96 11.11 -15.06
C ILE A 267 7.95 10.85 -16.21
N THR A 268 8.00 9.63 -16.70
CA THR A 268 8.80 9.27 -17.88
C THR A 268 7.96 9.47 -19.13
N THR A 269 8.46 10.25 -20.10
CA THR A 269 7.84 10.32 -21.43
C THR A 269 8.23 9.07 -22.21
N ASN A 270 7.34 8.07 -22.29
CA ASN A 270 7.59 6.92 -23.14
C ASN A 270 7.51 7.38 -24.62
N PRO A 271 8.54 7.18 -25.47
CA PRO A 271 8.31 7.20 -26.91
C PRO A 271 7.32 6.07 -27.23
N THR A 272 6.38 6.36 -28.13
CA THR A 272 5.35 5.46 -28.66
C THR A 272 5.80 3.99 -28.72
N PRO A 273 4.98 3.01 -28.29
CA PRO A 273 5.35 1.60 -28.39
C PRO A 273 5.84 1.27 -29.81
N PRO A 274 6.94 0.52 -29.97
CA PRO A 274 7.28 0.00 -31.28
C PRO A 274 6.09 -0.82 -31.81
N PRO A 275 5.83 -0.79 -33.13
CA PRO A 275 4.71 -1.51 -33.72
C PRO A 275 4.77 -2.99 -33.32
N PRO A 276 3.60 -3.65 -33.16
CA PRO A 276 3.56 -5.05 -32.78
C PRO A 276 4.43 -5.89 -33.73
N PRO A 277 5.19 -6.87 -33.20
CA PRO A 277 5.98 -7.75 -34.05
C PRO A 277 5.07 -8.42 -35.09
N ILE A 278 5.50 -8.41 -36.35
CA ILE A 278 4.82 -9.13 -37.44
C ILE A 278 4.67 -10.59 -36.98
N PRO A 279 3.46 -11.19 -37.07
CA PRO A 279 3.26 -12.57 -36.66
C PRO A 279 4.24 -13.48 -37.40
N THR A 280 5.03 -14.22 -36.64
CA THR A 280 5.87 -15.30 -37.17
C THR A 280 4.96 -16.34 -37.84
N PRO A 281 5.34 -16.87 -39.02
CA PRO A 281 4.58 -17.94 -39.67
C PRO A 281 4.35 -19.10 -38.71
N SER A 282 3.11 -19.59 -38.66
CA SER A 282 2.71 -20.75 -37.85
C SER A 282 3.67 -21.92 -38.10
N PRO A 283 4.20 -22.58 -37.05
CA PRO A 283 4.93 -23.83 -37.20
C PRO A 283 4.09 -24.86 -37.96
N ALA A 284 4.75 -25.68 -38.79
CA ALA A 284 4.12 -26.78 -39.49
C ALA A 284 3.50 -27.81 -38.51
N PRO A 285 2.42 -28.52 -38.90
CA PRO A 285 1.73 -29.45 -38.00
C PRO A 285 2.66 -30.53 -37.44
N ASN A 286 2.61 -30.71 -36.13
CA ASN A 286 3.30 -31.79 -35.42
C ASN A 286 2.67 -33.16 -35.81
N PRO A 287 3.45 -34.23 -36.02
CA PRO A 287 2.91 -35.55 -36.32
C PRO A 287 2.01 -36.10 -35.22
N ALA A 288 1.01 -36.88 -35.63
CA ALA A 288 -0.05 -37.43 -34.78
C ALA A 288 0.47 -38.31 -33.62
N PRO A 289 -0.15 -38.24 -32.43
CA PRO A 289 0.24 -39.06 -31.28
C PRO A 289 -0.06 -40.55 -31.49
N THR A 290 0.83 -41.39 -30.95
CA THR A 290 0.76 -42.86 -30.94
C THR A 290 -0.32 -43.34 -29.96
N PRO A 291 -1.08 -44.43 -30.23
CA PRO A 291 -2.22 -44.83 -29.41
C PRO A 291 -1.85 -45.30 -27.99
N ALA A 292 -2.68 -44.94 -27.01
CA ALA A 292 -2.59 -45.33 -25.61
C ALA A 292 -2.95 -46.80 -25.38
N PRO A 293 -2.32 -47.50 -24.40
CA PRO A 293 -2.73 -48.83 -23.99
C PRO A 293 -3.97 -48.84 -23.08
N SER A 294 -4.75 -49.92 -23.23
CA SER A 294 -6.09 -50.23 -22.71
C SER A 294 -6.22 -50.31 -21.16
N PRO A 295 -7.38 -49.99 -20.57
CA PRO A 295 -7.59 -49.98 -19.12
C PRO A 295 -7.80 -51.37 -18.51
N ALA A 296 -7.36 -51.55 -17.26
CA ALA A 296 -7.62 -52.73 -16.43
C ALA A 296 -8.86 -52.51 -15.53
N PRO A 297 -9.63 -53.57 -15.19
CA PRO A 297 -10.97 -53.45 -14.61
C PRO A 297 -11.02 -53.29 -13.09
N SER A 298 -12.11 -52.67 -12.65
CA SER A 298 -12.55 -52.38 -11.28
C SER A 298 -13.05 -53.61 -10.50
N PRO A 299 -12.96 -53.60 -9.16
CA PRO A 299 -13.92 -54.30 -8.31
C PRO A 299 -14.65 -53.39 -7.31
N THR A 300 -15.98 -53.34 -7.51
CA THR A 300 -17.17 -53.42 -6.62
C THR A 300 -17.29 -52.79 -5.22
N PRO A 301 -18.52 -52.34 -4.83
CA PRO A 301 -18.81 -51.51 -3.65
C PRO A 301 -19.18 -52.31 -2.39
N SER A 302 -19.15 -51.66 -1.22
CA SER A 302 -19.67 -52.19 0.05
C SER A 302 -20.50 -51.12 0.80
N PRO A 303 -21.55 -51.50 1.57
CA PRO A 303 -22.74 -50.67 1.79
C PRO A 303 -22.76 -49.87 3.12
N SER A 304 -23.66 -48.88 3.15
CA SER A 304 -24.10 -48.06 4.30
C SER A 304 -25.09 -48.82 5.21
N PRO A 305 -25.09 -48.52 6.53
CA PRO A 305 -26.30 -48.04 7.24
C PRO A 305 -25.93 -46.99 8.34
N SER A 306 -26.76 -46.16 9.00
CA SER A 306 -28.21 -45.87 9.14
C SER A 306 -28.36 -44.52 9.92
N PRO A 307 -29.54 -43.85 9.98
CA PRO A 307 -29.72 -42.52 10.62
C PRO A 307 -30.44 -42.53 12.00
N ALA A 308 -30.50 -41.34 12.65
CA ALA A 308 -31.55 -40.76 13.56
C ALA A 308 -31.04 -40.27 14.95
N PRO A 309 -31.72 -39.37 15.73
CA PRO A 309 -32.85 -38.46 15.47
C PRO A 309 -32.66 -36.97 15.97
N SER A 310 -33.64 -36.10 15.67
CA SER A 310 -33.98 -34.78 16.29
C SER A 310 -35.19 -35.00 17.25
N PRO A 311 -35.66 -34.13 18.21
CA PRO A 311 -35.56 -32.65 18.36
C PRO A 311 -35.50 -32.08 19.82
N SER A 312 -35.55 -30.75 20.02
CA SER A 312 -36.52 -30.05 20.91
C SER A 312 -36.33 -28.49 20.93
N PRO A 313 -37.39 -27.66 21.04
CA PRO A 313 -37.31 -26.19 20.99
C PRO A 313 -37.27 -25.43 22.34
N SER A 314 -36.52 -24.31 22.34
CA SER A 314 -36.60 -22.98 23.01
C SER A 314 -37.06 -22.79 24.48
N PRO A 315 -36.38 -21.88 25.21
CA PRO A 315 -37.05 -20.71 25.80
C PRO A 315 -36.50 -19.35 25.30
N ALA A 316 -37.37 -18.33 25.28
CA ALA A 316 -37.11 -16.93 24.96
C ALA A 316 -36.44 -16.16 26.13
N PRO A 317 -35.83 -14.97 25.89
CA PRO A 317 -34.73 -14.44 26.70
C PRO A 317 -35.17 -13.61 27.90
N SER A 318 -34.35 -13.63 28.95
CA SER A 318 -34.36 -12.61 30.02
C SER A 318 -33.32 -11.53 29.70
N PRO A 319 -33.58 -10.23 29.96
CA PRO A 319 -32.70 -9.14 29.54
C PRO A 319 -31.39 -9.15 30.32
N THR A 320 -30.29 -9.29 29.59
CA THR A 320 -28.93 -9.27 30.14
C THR A 320 -28.38 -7.83 30.09
N PRO A 321 -27.57 -7.40 31.08
CA PRO A 321 -27.12 -6.01 31.29
C PRO A 321 -26.38 -5.42 30.06
N PRO A 322 -26.21 -4.08 29.97
CA PRO A 322 -25.44 -3.45 28.89
C PRO A 322 -24.05 -4.10 28.75
N PRO A 323 -23.61 -4.42 27.52
CA PRO A 323 -22.50 -5.32 27.27
C PRO A 323 -21.16 -4.76 27.78
N ILE A 324 -20.45 -5.62 28.51
CA ILE A 324 -18.99 -5.61 28.60
C ILE A 324 -18.50 -5.81 27.15
N SER A 325 -17.66 -4.90 26.63
CA SER A 325 -17.25 -4.90 25.22
C SER A 325 -16.70 -6.27 24.80
N ASN A 326 -17.37 -6.93 23.85
CA ASN A 326 -16.89 -8.15 23.20
C ASN A 326 -15.64 -7.80 22.39
N GLN A 327 -14.46 -8.17 22.88
CA GLN A 327 -13.19 -7.84 22.23
C GLN A 327 -12.15 -8.93 22.44
N VAL A 328 -11.19 -8.98 21.52
CA VAL A 328 -9.94 -9.75 21.61
C VAL A 328 -8.80 -8.77 21.77
N HIS A 329 -7.84 -9.08 22.63
CA HIS A 329 -6.63 -8.28 22.80
C HIS A 329 -5.51 -8.82 21.91
N ILE A 330 -4.80 -7.95 21.21
CA ILE A 330 -3.71 -8.34 20.32
C ILE A 330 -2.44 -7.60 20.73
N THR A 331 -1.36 -8.35 20.88
CA THR A 331 -0.01 -7.84 21.09
C THR A 331 0.88 -8.27 19.93
N ILE A 332 1.66 -7.36 19.37
CA ILE A 332 2.67 -7.66 18.33
C ILE A 332 4.04 -7.23 18.86
N THR A 333 4.94 -8.19 19.02
CA THR A 333 6.28 -7.99 19.57
C THR A 333 7.33 -8.16 18.48
N PHE A 334 8.04 -7.08 18.19
CA PHE A 334 9.11 -7.02 17.19
C PHE A 334 10.47 -7.35 17.81
N PRO A 335 11.46 -7.75 16.99
CA PRO A 335 12.85 -7.82 17.42
C PRO A 335 13.31 -6.49 18.06
N GLY A 336 13.86 -6.55 19.27
CA GLY A 336 14.25 -5.36 20.03
C GLY A 336 13.22 -4.85 21.06
N ASN A 337 12.21 -5.66 21.39
CA ASN A 337 11.18 -5.40 22.42
C ASN A 337 10.26 -4.21 22.13
N TYR A 338 10.06 -3.87 20.85
CA TYR A 338 8.98 -2.96 20.46
C TYR A 338 7.65 -3.71 20.46
N ILE A 339 6.66 -3.16 21.18
CA ILE A 339 5.38 -3.81 21.43
C ILE A 339 4.25 -2.90 20.96
N ILE A 340 3.40 -3.44 20.10
CA ILE A 340 2.13 -2.87 19.72
C ILE A 340 1.03 -3.59 20.48
N ASN A 341 0.05 -2.85 21.01
CA ASN A 341 -1.15 -3.41 21.62
C ASN A 341 -2.39 -2.85 20.93
N SER A 342 -3.36 -3.71 20.64
CA SER A 342 -4.64 -3.33 20.04
C SER A 342 -5.81 -4.15 20.60
N ASN A 343 -7.02 -3.57 20.59
CA ASN A 343 -8.26 -4.26 20.97
C ASN A 343 -9.19 -4.32 19.76
N ILE A 344 -9.56 -5.53 19.34
CA ILE A 344 -10.40 -5.75 18.16
C ILE A 344 -11.79 -6.22 18.60
N PRO A 345 -12.88 -5.65 18.06
CA PRO A 345 -14.22 -6.17 18.30
C PRO A 345 -14.31 -7.66 17.97
N TYR A 346 -14.82 -8.44 18.92
CA TYR A 346 -15.01 -9.88 18.74
C TYR A 346 -16.32 -10.17 18.00
N SER A 347 -16.25 -11.07 17.02
CA SER A 347 -17.40 -11.67 16.34
C SER A 347 -17.24 -13.20 16.31
N SER A 348 -18.36 -13.92 16.21
CA SER A 348 -18.34 -15.38 16.08
C SER A 348 -17.55 -15.78 14.83
N ASN A 349 -16.66 -16.78 14.96
CA ASN A 349 -15.77 -17.28 13.91
C ASN A 349 -14.60 -16.37 13.52
N LEU A 350 -14.24 -15.39 14.36
CA LEU A 350 -13.02 -14.61 14.16
C LEU A 350 -11.78 -15.50 14.30
N SER A 351 -10.94 -15.58 13.26
CA SER A 351 -9.66 -16.29 13.33
C SER A 351 -8.52 -15.42 13.86
N VAL A 352 -7.42 -16.03 14.30
CA VAL A 352 -6.20 -15.32 14.71
C VAL A 352 -5.68 -14.44 13.56
N LEU A 353 -5.68 -14.94 12.32
CA LEU A 353 -5.22 -14.18 11.16
C LEU A 353 -6.12 -12.98 10.88
N GLN A 354 -7.44 -13.15 10.94
CA GLN A 354 -8.37 -12.03 10.78
C GLN A 354 -8.21 -10.99 11.90
N SER A 355 -7.88 -11.44 13.10
CA SER A 355 -7.59 -10.54 14.23
C SER A 355 -6.32 -9.73 13.97
N LEU A 356 -5.25 -10.34 13.40
CA LEU A 356 -4.05 -9.62 12.98
C LEU A 356 -4.36 -8.59 11.90
N VAL A 357 -5.12 -8.97 10.87
CA VAL A 357 -5.54 -8.07 9.80
C VAL A 357 -6.27 -6.87 10.39
N ALA A 358 -7.28 -7.10 11.21
CA ALA A 358 -8.05 -6.02 11.83
C ALA A 358 -7.19 -5.12 12.75
N ALA A 359 -6.24 -5.69 13.51
CA ALA A 359 -5.32 -4.90 14.32
C ALA A 359 -4.35 -4.09 13.49
N SER A 360 -3.81 -4.69 12.43
CA SER A 360 -2.94 -4.03 11.48
C SER A 360 -3.66 -2.89 10.77
N ASP A 361 -4.91 -3.08 10.35
CA ASP A 361 -5.72 -2.04 9.73
C ASP A 361 -5.99 -0.87 10.69
N GLN A 362 -6.27 -1.16 11.97
CA GLN A 362 -6.50 -0.12 12.99
C GLN A 362 -5.29 0.77 13.25
N ILE A 363 -4.08 0.25 13.06
CA ILE A 363 -2.84 0.94 13.41
C ILE A 363 -1.93 1.19 12.20
N ASN A 364 -2.45 0.92 10.99
CA ASN A 364 -1.75 1.03 9.73
C ASN A 364 -0.42 0.26 9.70
N LEU A 365 -0.43 -0.96 10.22
CA LEU A 365 0.72 -1.87 10.19
C LEU A 365 0.72 -2.60 8.85
N LEU A 366 1.82 -2.51 8.10
CA LEU A 366 1.95 -3.29 6.88
C LEU A 366 2.06 -4.77 7.21
N TYR A 367 1.48 -5.64 6.40
CA TYR A 367 1.68 -7.07 6.53
C TYR A 367 1.64 -7.74 5.15
N GLU A 368 2.25 -8.92 5.06
CA GLU A 368 2.26 -9.74 3.85
C GLU A 368 1.80 -11.14 4.25
N ILE A 369 0.72 -11.64 3.63
CA ILE A 369 0.23 -13.00 3.81
C ILE A 369 0.51 -13.78 2.53
N LYS A 370 1.16 -14.94 2.65
CA LYS A 370 1.42 -15.85 1.52
C LYS A 370 0.61 -17.11 1.63
N GLN A 371 0.09 -17.58 0.51
CA GLN A 371 -0.48 -18.91 0.42
C GLN A 371 0.65 -19.95 0.32
N THR A 372 0.61 -20.97 1.18
CA THR A 372 1.56 -22.09 1.15
C THR A 372 0.80 -23.41 1.01
N GLY A 373 1.52 -24.50 0.77
CA GLY A 373 0.94 -25.85 0.80
C GLY A 373 0.37 -26.26 2.17
N LEU A 374 0.64 -25.49 3.23
CA LEU A 374 0.16 -25.69 4.59
C LEU A 374 -0.92 -24.66 5.01
N GLY A 375 -1.33 -23.76 4.12
CA GLY A 375 -2.29 -22.68 4.41
C GLY A 375 -1.70 -21.28 4.34
N GLN A 376 -2.47 -20.29 4.82
CA GLN A 376 -2.06 -18.88 4.86
C GLN A 376 -0.96 -18.67 5.90
N PHE A 377 0.16 -18.08 5.46
CA PHE A 377 1.34 -17.81 6.26
C PHE A 377 1.59 -16.31 6.35
N VAL A 378 1.72 -15.77 7.55
CA VAL A 378 2.11 -14.37 7.76
C VAL A 378 3.59 -14.23 7.46
N TYR A 379 3.89 -13.78 6.24
CA TYR A 379 5.23 -13.66 5.71
C TYR A 379 5.93 -12.38 6.17
N SER A 380 5.21 -11.29 6.40
CA SER A 380 5.81 -10.13 7.06
C SER A 380 4.79 -9.36 7.87
N ILE A 381 5.28 -8.69 8.91
CA ILE A 381 4.58 -7.64 9.64
C ILE A 381 5.57 -6.49 9.75
N ASP A 382 5.15 -5.32 9.29
CA ASP A 382 5.90 -4.08 9.17
C ASP A 382 7.29 -4.26 8.50
N GLY A 383 7.34 -5.07 7.44
CA GLY A 383 8.55 -5.33 6.67
C GLY A 383 9.54 -6.32 7.31
N TYR A 384 9.30 -6.80 8.54
CA TYR A 384 10.10 -7.87 9.13
C TYR A 384 9.74 -9.21 8.50
N LYS A 385 10.68 -9.75 7.71
CA LYS A 385 10.54 -11.00 6.95
C LYS A 385 11.29 -12.15 7.64
N PRO A 386 10.84 -13.41 7.43
CA PRO A 386 11.55 -14.60 7.89
C PRO A 386 13.02 -14.59 7.50
N THR A 387 13.88 -15.04 8.41
CA THR A 387 15.32 -15.19 8.19
C THR A 387 15.77 -16.54 8.75
N GLY A 388 16.32 -17.41 7.88
CA GLY A 388 16.67 -18.78 8.25
C GLY A 388 15.42 -19.56 8.66
N THR A 389 15.41 -20.11 9.88
CA THR A 389 14.24 -20.78 10.46
C THR A 389 13.34 -19.84 11.26
N SER A 390 13.74 -18.58 11.48
CA SER A 390 12.95 -17.62 12.25
C SER A 390 11.92 -16.91 11.39
N GLY A 391 10.74 -16.66 11.94
CA GLY A 391 9.65 -15.95 11.29
C GLY A 391 8.60 -15.48 12.30
N TRP A 392 7.47 -14.98 11.79
CA TRP A 392 6.34 -14.60 12.64
C TRP A 392 5.64 -15.83 13.20
N GLN A 393 5.50 -15.85 14.52
CA GLN A 393 4.81 -16.85 15.31
C GLN A 393 3.62 -16.21 16.01
N TYR A 394 2.67 -17.03 16.46
CA TYR A 394 1.58 -16.57 17.29
C TYR A 394 1.32 -17.49 18.49
N ALA A 395 0.76 -16.92 19.55
CA ALA A 395 0.23 -17.64 20.70
C ALA A 395 -1.15 -17.06 21.08
N VAL A 396 -1.98 -17.89 21.70
CA VAL A 396 -3.27 -17.48 22.26
C VAL A 396 -3.26 -17.81 23.75
N ASN A 397 -3.52 -16.82 24.59
CA ASN A 397 -3.51 -16.94 26.06
C ASN A 397 -2.21 -17.58 26.58
N GLY A 398 -1.07 -17.19 26.01
CA GLY A 398 0.26 -17.67 26.38
C GLY A 398 0.64 -19.06 25.83
N SER A 399 -0.22 -19.71 25.04
CA SER A 399 0.04 -21.03 24.45
C SER A 399 0.09 -20.98 22.93
N ALA A 400 1.14 -21.56 22.33
CA ALA A 400 1.26 -21.68 20.87
C ALA A 400 0.41 -22.87 20.37
N PRO A 401 -0.59 -22.66 19.49
CA PRO A 401 -1.41 -23.74 18.96
C PRO A 401 -0.72 -24.53 17.84
N ASP A 402 -1.10 -25.79 17.64
CA ASP A 402 -0.60 -26.68 16.57
C ASP A 402 -1.33 -26.51 15.22
N VAL A 403 -2.01 -25.38 15.02
CA VAL A 403 -2.78 -25.06 13.79
C VAL A 403 -2.35 -23.70 13.22
N GLY A 404 -2.64 -23.44 11.95
CA GLY A 404 -2.36 -22.14 11.33
C GLY A 404 -3.21 -21.01 11.91
N ALA A 405 -2.72 -19.77 11.86
CA ALA A 405 -3.45 -18.60 12.37
C ALA A 405 -4.80 -18.38 11.65
N ALA A 406 -4.94 -18.83 10.40
CA ALA A 406 -6.20 -18.78 9.67
C ALA A 406 -7.24 -19.78 10.20
N ASP A 407 -6.79 -20.89 10.80
CA ASP A 407 -7.63 -22.02 11.22
C ASP A 407 -7.97 -21.99 12.71
N TYR A 408 -7.22 -21.22 13.52
CA TYR A 408 -7.51 -21.03 14.93
C TYR A 408 -8.64 -20.00 15.12
N ILE A 409 -9.79 -20.46 15.61
CA ILE A 409 -10.95 -19.63 15.92
C ILE A 409 -10.88 -19.12 17.35
N LEU A 410 -10.98 -17.80 17.52
CA LEU A 410 -10.87 -17.11 18.80
C LEU A 410 -12.18 -17.17 19.60
N SER A 411 -12.01 -17.06 20.90
CA SER A 411 -13.05 -16.81 21.89
C SER A 411 -13.03 -15.34 22.33
N ASN A 412 -14.17 -14.86 22.84
CA ASN A 412 -14.23 -13.53 23.45
C ASN A 412 -13.21 -13.42 24.59
N GLN A 413 -12.51 -12.28 24.69
CA GLN A 413 -11.45 -12.00 25.65
C GLN A 413 -10.14 -12.77 25.45
N ASP A 414 -9.97 -13.49 24.34
CA ASP A 414 -8.67 -14.09 24.04
C ASP A 414 -7.59 -13.00 23.91
N HIS A 415 -6.38 -13.35 24.33
CA HIS A 415 -5.17 -12.57 24.11
C HIS A 415 -4.32 -13.24 23.04
N VAL A 416 -4.23 -12.62 21.87
CA VAL A 416 -3.38 -13.03 20.76
C VAL A 416 -2.04 -12.32 20.86
N GLN A 417 -0.96 -13.08 20.78
CA GLN A 417 0.40 -12.55 20.80
C GLN A 417 1.11 -12.95 19.51
N TRP A 418 1.48 -11.99 18.67
CA TRP A 418 2.37 -12.16 17.54
C TRP A 418 3.80 -11.82 17.95
N PHE A 419 4.76 -12.66 17.59
CA PHE A 419 6.16 -12.44 17.95
C PHE A 419 7.10 -13.03 16.90
N PHE A 420 8.27 -12.44 16.75
CA PHE A 420 9.28 -12.91 15.78
C PHE A 420 10.27 -13.88 16.46
N GLY A 421 10.38 -15.11 15.95
CA GLY A 421 11.24 -16.12 16.58
C GLY A 421 11.39 -17.42 15.77
N SER A 422 12.29 -18.28 16.25
CA SER A 422 12.46 -19.64 15.72
C SER A 422 11.34 -20.57 16.20
N PRO A 423 11.11 -21.73 15.57
CA PRO A 423 10.15 -22.71 16.07
C PRO A 423 10.45 -23.08 17.53
N GLY A 424 9.42 -23.05 18.38
CA GLY A 424 9.56 -23.31 19.82
C GLY A 424 9.92 -22.08 20.67
N SER A 425 10.09 -20.90 20.08
CA SER A 425 10.16 -19.64 20.83
C SER A 425 8.83 -19.38 21.56
N THR A 426 8.92 -18.87 22.79
CA THR A 426 7.75 -18.41 23.55
C THR A 426 7.57 -16.90 23.37
N PRO A 427 6.33 -16.39 23.49
CA PRO A 427 6.10 -14.96 23.57
C PRO A 427 6.92 -14.36 24.73
N TYR A 428 7.53 -13.19 24.51
CA TYR A 428 8.29 -12.45 25.53
C TYR A 428 7.38 -11.65 26.47
#